data_AF-A0A0K0DEP9-F1
#
_entry.id   AF-A0A0K0DEP9-F1
#
_cell.length_a   1.000
_cell.length_b   1.000
_cell.length_c   1.000
_cell.angle_alpha   90.00
_cell.angle_beta   90.00
_cell.angle_gamma   90.00
#
_symmetry.space_group_name_H-M   'P 1'
#
loop_
_entity.id
_entity.type
_entity.pdbx_description
1 polymer ?
#
loop_
_entity_poly.entity_id
_entity_poly.type
_entity_poly.pdbx_seq_one_letter_code
_entity_poly.pdbx_strand_id
1 'polypeptide(L)'
;MVRIDRIRLEYTNRSKKFTLTAVDKQNAFERQYNHIYVARLQALKPRILDAGKKQIGEEIEYKQLEDIELFEKAFVIGTITKRINTRPSVLKEIADEELIVPEDYDDGEVISTPSSRDVLEFEDEKQIVKLEGNIKMDEVATGCTVGLYGSQVKSDVFNVERIVWPTPCPQNSWPTNKTGGVVAFLSGLELTRNAVDNAHEFTSSVHYLSLSYKEASSNVETIACLDELLSRISNRVKLDLVPGVGDPCPQQLPQQPIHRACLPRSSASGAALTLATNPYEFSLAGIDILATSGRAVSDLRRLSGVCSSCDLIELMLRWQHIAPTCPDTVDGFPFENRDPFIMDGTFPHVMVVGNQPHPESRWFENVCGERCLMISVPRFSQTQLLVLLDLDTMDVYYEHFSVA
;
A
#
# COMPACT_ATOMS: atom_id res chain seq x y z
N MET A 1 8.51 13.15 -40.33
CA MET A 1 7.54 13.16 -39.22
C MET A 1 6.85 11.80 -39.22
N VAL A 2 7.35 10.84 -38.44
CA VAL A 2 6.75 9.49 -38.38
C VAL A 2 5.41 9.64 -37.66
N ARG A 3 4.30 9.45 -38.38
CA ARG A 3 3.00 9.22 -37.75
C ARG A 3 3.08 7.86 -37.07
N ILE A 4 3.37 7.87 -35.78
CA ILE A 4 3.19 6.67 -34.94
C ILE A 4 1.69 6.60 -34.69
N ASP A 5 1.01 5.69 -35.39
CA ASP A 5 -0.40 5.42 -35.14
C ASP A 5 -0.55 4.87 -33.71
N ARG A 6 -1.34 5.56 -32.89
CA ARG A 6 -1.53 5.18 -31.49
C ARG A 6 -2.40 3.94 -31.40
N ILE A 7 -1.89 2.91 -30.74
CA ILE A 7 -2.68 1.75 -30.35
C ILE A 7 -3.70 2.22 -29.31
N ARG A 8 -4.99 2.01 -29.59
CA ARG A 8 -6.06 2.25 -28.63
C ARG A 8 -6.38 0.93 -27.94
N LEU A 9 -6.02 0.85 -26.67
CA LEU A 9 -6.35 -0.29 -25.83
C LEU A 9 -7.67 -0.04 -25.09
N GLU A 10 -8.41 -1.12 -24.84
CA GLU A 10 -9.55 -1.10 -23.94
C GLU A 10 -9.08 -0.74 -22.54
N TYR A 11 -9.72 0.25 -21.91
CA TYR A 11 -9.36 0.75 -20.60
C TYR A 11 -10.62 0.87 -19.76
N THR A 12 -10.56 0.36 -18.53
CA THR A 12 -11.64 0.47 -17.55
C THR A 12 -11.07 0.87 -16.20
N ASN A 13 -11.50 2.01 -15.66
CA ASN A 13 -11.18 2.40 -14.29
C ASN A 13 -12.01 1.55 -13.30
N ARG A 14 -11.35 0.92 -12.32
CA ARG A 14 -11.98 0.08 -11.28
C ARG A 14 -11.82 0.65 -9.87
N SER A 15 -11.39 1.90 -9.74
CA SER A 15 -11.04 2.55 -8.47
C SER A 15 -12.23 3.10 -7.67
N LYS A 16 -13.46 2.75 -8.05
CA LYS A 16 -14.66 3.30 -7.42
C LYS A 16 -14.70 3.04 -5.91
N LYS A 17 -14.15 1.91 -5.43
CA LYS A 17 -14.09 1.58 -4.00
C LYS A 17 -13.23 2.55 -3.18
N PHE A 18 -12.24 3.22 -3.81
CA PHE A 18 -11.38 4.22 -3.15
C PHE A 18 -11.99 5.62 -3.15
N THR A 19 -13.10 5.84 -3.85
CA THR A 19 -13.79 7.14 -3.84
C THR A 19 -14.64 7.25 -2.58
N LEU A 20 -14.48 8.36 -1.85
CA LEU A 20 -15.27 8.63 -0.64
C LEU A 20 -16.70 9.02 -1.01
N THR A 21 -17.66 8.21 -0.58
CA THR A 21 -19.10 8.43 -0.80
C THR A 21 -19.68 9.44 0.20
N ALA A 22 -20.92 9.89 -0.02
CA ALA A 22 -21.62 10.74 0.94
C ALA A 22 -21.83 10.03 2.29
N VAL A 23 -22.07 8.71 2.27
CA VAL A 23 -22.23 7.87 3.47
C VAL A 23 -20.92 7.77 4.24
N ASP A 24 -19.79 7.59 3.53
CA ASP A 24 -18.47 7.57 4.17
C ASP A 24 -18.20 8.89 4.92
N LYS A 25 -18.57 10.04 4.32
CA LYS A 25 -18.30 11.39 4.86
C LYS A 25 -19.21 11.82 6.01
N GLN A 26 -20.40 11.24 6.14
CA GLN A 26 -21.35 11.61 7.18
C GLN A 26 -20.75 11.37 8.57
N ASN A 27 -20.64 12.42 9.40
CA ASN A 27 -20.08 12.36 10.76
C ASN A 27 -18.70 11.68 10.86
N ALA A 28 -17.92 11.64 9.77
CA ALA A 28 -16.73 10.80 9.70
C ALA A 28 -15.70 11.11 10.79
N PHE A 29 -15.47 12.39 11.06
CA PHE A 29 -14.48 12.84 12.04
C PHE A 29 -14.98 12.82 13.49
N GLU A 30 -16.22 12.38 13.73
CA GLU A 30 -16.76 12.13 15.07
C GLU A 30 -16.66 10.63 15.46
N ARG A 31 -16.31 9.76 14.51
CA ARG A 31 -16.21 8.30 14.70
C ARG A 31 -14.87 7.89 15.29
N GLN A 32 -14.87 6.73 15.94
CA GLN A 32 -13.65 6.05 16.36
C GLN A 32 -13.09 5.15 15.23
N TYR A 33 -11.79 4.92 15.25
CA TYR A 33 -11.13 4.05 14.27
C TYR A 33 -11.36 2.55 14.49
N ASN A 34 -11.98 2.12 15.58
CA ASN A 34 -12.26 0.68 15.81
C ASN A 34 -13.14 0.06 14.70
N HIS A 35 -14.04 0.86 14.12
CA HIS A 35 -14.99 0.40 13.11
C HIS A 35 -14.31 -0.18 11.87
N ILE A 36 -13.17 0.38 11.43
CA ILE A 36 -12.44 -0.15 10.27
C ILE A 36 -11.85 -1.54 10.56
N TYR A 37 -11.36 -1.77 11.78
CA TYR A 37 -10.83 -3.08 12.18
C TYR A 37 -11.93 -4.13 12.27
N VAL A 38 -13.10 -3.76 12.77
CA VAL A 38 -14.29 -4.63 12.80
C VAL A 38 -14.71 -4.98 11.36
N ALA A 39 -14.83 -3.99 10.48
CA ALA A 39 -15.17 -4.22 9.07
C ALA A 39 -14.12 -5.11 8.38
N ARG A 40 -12.83 -4.92 8.70
CA ARG A 40 -11.73 -5.74 8.18
C ARG A 40 -11.82 -7.19 8.62
N LEU A 41 -11.99 -7.43 9.92
CA LEU A 41 -12.15 -8.76 10.48
C LEU A 41 -13.35 -9.47 9.87
N GLN A 42 -14.51 -8.80 9.78
CA GLN A 42 -15.73 -9.37 9.19
C GLN A 42 -15.55 -9.78 7.73
N ALA A 43 -14.83 -8.98 6.93
CA ALA A 43 -14.60 -9.28 5.51
C ALA A 43 -13.58 -10.40 5.27
N LEU A 44 -12.53 -10.51 6.10
CA LEU A 44 -11.46 -11.50 5.91
C LEU A 44 -11.71 -12.82 6.66
N LYS A 45 -12.47 -12.83 7.75
CA LYS A 45 -12.76 -14.03 8.56
C LYS A 45 -13.30 -15.21 7.74
N PRO A 46 -14.27 -15.04 6.81
CA PRO A 46 -14.74 -16.16 5.97
C PRO A 46 -13.65 -16.76 5.08
N ARG A 47 -12.74 -15.92 4.55
CA ARG A 47 -11.63 -16.37 3.70
C ARG A 47 -10.56 -17.10 4.50
N ILE A 48 -10.33 -16.68 5.75
CA ILE A 48 -9.40 -17.36 6.67
C ILE A 48 -9.96 -18.70 7.13
N LEU A 49 -11.28 -18.80 7.38
CA LEU A 49 -11.95 -20.07 7.69
C LEU A 49 -11.81 -21.08 6.55
N ASP A 50 -12.07 -20.65 5.31
CA ASP A 50 -11.88 -21.49 4.12
C ASP A 50 -10.43 -21.96 3.96
N ALA A 51 -9.45 -21.05 4.13
CA ALA A 51 -8.03 -21.41 4.11
C ALA A 51 -7.65 -22.39 5.24
N GLY A 52 -8.21 -22.20 6.44
CA GLY A 52 -7.96 -23.07 7.60
C GLY A 52 -8.42 -24.50 7.35
N LYS A 53 -9.62 -24.67 6.79
CA LYS A 53 -10.15 -26.00 6.41
C LYS A 53 -9.27 -26.70 5.39
N LYS A 54 -8.80 -25.98 4.37
CA LYS A 54 -7.93 -26.51 3.32
C LYS A 54 -6.53 -26.89 3.82
N GLN A 55 -5.96 -26.08 4.72
CA GLN A 55 -4.57 -26.23 5.15
C GLN A 55 -4.39 -27.12 6.38
N ILE A 56 -5.37 -27.14 7.29
CA ILE A 56 -5.26 -27.86 8.57
C ILE A 56 -6.17 -29.09 8.58
N GLY A 57 -7.39 -28.96 8.06
CA GLY A 57 -8.35 -30.07 7.89
C GLY A 57 -9.81 -29.61 7.95
N GLU A 58 -10.71 -30.31 7.26
CA GLU A 58 -12.13 -29.93 7.18
C GLU A 58 -12.87 -29.93 8.52
N GLU A 59 -12.39 -30.71 9.49
CA GLU A 59 -12.98 -30.82 10.84
C GLU A 59 -12.57 -29.66 11.76
N ILE A 60 -11.74 -28.73 11.30
CA ILE A 60 -11.27 -27.64 12.14
C ILE A 60 -12.39 -26.65 12.47
N GLU A 61 -12.56 -26.39 13.76
CA GLU A 61 -13.52 -25.42 14.28
C GLU A 61 -12.79 -24.17 14.76
N TYR A 62 -13.36 -23.02 14.41
CA TYR A 62 -12.94 -21.74 14.96
C TYR A 62 -13.42 -21.62 16.40
N LYS A 63 -12.53 -21.12 17.28
CA LYS A 63 -12.84 -20.77 18.66
C LYS A 63 -12.50 -19.31 18.93
N GLN A 64 -13.26 -18.67 19.83
CA GLN A 64 -12.79 -17.44 20.47
C GLN A 64 -11.73 -17.79 21.50
N LEU A 65 -10.81 -16.88 21.78
CA LEU A 65 -9.72 -17.16 22.70
C LEU A 65 -10.21 -17.41 24.14
N GLU A 66 -11.37 -16.86 24.53
CA GLU A 66 -11.97 -17.10 25.85
C GLU A 66 -12.49 -18.54 26.04
N ASP A 67 -12.76 -19.25 24.94
CA ASP A 67 -13.34 -20.60 24.94
C ASP A 67 -12.26 -21.70 24.92
N ILE A 68 -10.98 -21.33 25.01
CA ILE A 68 -9.83 -22.24 24.87
C ILE A 68 -9.34 -22.67 26.25
N GLU A 69 -9.21 -23.97 26.46
CA GLU A 69 -8.56 -24.51 27.65
C GLU A 69 -7.03 -24.46 27.52
N LEU A 70 -6.32 -24.34 28.65
CA LEU A 70 -4.86 -24.37 28.63
C LEU A 70 -4.33 -25.66 28.00
N PHE A 71 -3.35 -25.51 27.10
CA PHE A 71 -2.73 -26.55 26.28
C PHE A 71 -3.64 -27.18 25.21
N GLU A 72 -4.89 -26.72 25.07
CA GLU A 72 -5.78 -27.16 24.02
C GLU A 72 -5.34 -26.62 22.65
N LYS A 73 -5.40 -27.48 21.61
CA LYS A 73 -5.19 -27.04 20.23
C LYS A 73 -6.45 -26.36 19.70
N ALA A 74 -6.28 -25.15 19.18
CA ALA A 74 -7.39 -24.34 18.68
C ALA A 74 -7.00 -23.56 17.42
N PHE A 75 -8.02 -23.24 16.63
CA PHE A 75 -7.92 -22.31 15.52
C PHE A 75 -8.63 -21.01 15.86
N VAL A 76 -7.88 -19.92 15.87
CA VAL A 76 -8.36 -18.59 16.26
C VAL A 76 -8.18 -17.62 15.12
N ILE A 77 -9.05 -16.62 15.02
CA ILE A 77 -8.98 -15.58 13.98
C ILE A 77 -9.10 -14.22 14.65
N GLY A 78 -8.19 -13.32 14.31
CA GLY A 78 -8.06 -12.02 14.96
C GLY A 78 -7.08 -11.13 14.23
N THR A 79 -6.67 -10.06 14.89
CA THR A 79 -5.81 -9.02 14.35
C THR A 79 -4.48 -9.00 15.07
N ILE A 80 -3.39 -8.87 14.31
CA ILE A 80 -2.04 -8.73 14.86
C ILE A 80 -1.79 -7.28 15.26
N THR A 81 -1.17 -7.10 16.42
CA THR A 81 -0.64 -5.81 16.88
C THR A 81 0.83 -5.97 17.24
N LYS A 82 1.71 -5.17 16.60
CA LYS A 82 3.12 -5.07 16.99
C LYS A 82 3.26 -4.01 18.08
N ARG A 83 3.68 -4.43 19.27
CA ARG A 83 4.16 -3.50 20.31
C ARG A 83 5.65 -3.31 20.14
N ILE A 84 6.03 -2.18 19.54
CA ILE A 84 7.42 -1.78 19.34
C ILE A 84 7.78 -0.73 20.38
N ASN A 85 8.80 -0.98 21.20
CA ASN A 85 9.13 -0.11 22.32
C ASN A 85 9.58 1.30 21.88
N THR A 86 10.25 1.40 20.72
CA THR A 86 10.74 2.67 20.16
C THR A 86 9.67 3.42 19.36
N ARG A 87 8.42 2.97 19.37
CA ARG A 87 7.35 3.64 18.63
C ARG A 87 7.08 5.03 19.24
N PRO A 88 7.08 6.10 18.42
CA PRO A 88 6.75 7.43 18.90
C PRO A 88 5.31 7.45 19.43
N SER A 89 5.10 8.17 20.54
CA SER A 89 3.82 8.30 21.19
C SER A 89 3.50 9.78 21.31
N VAL A 90 2.42 10.20 20.67
CA VAL A 90 1.93 11.58 20.76
C VAL A 90 1.66 11.96 22.22
N LEU A 91 1.18 11.02 23.04
CA LEU A 91 0.96 11.28 24.47
C LEU A 91 2.26 11.47 25.24
N LYS A 92 3.34 10.77 24.88
CA LYS A 92 4.67 11.00 25.48
C LYS A 92 5.22 12.34 25.04
N GLU A 93 5.12 12.66 23.74
CA GLU A 93 5.54 13.95 23.19
C GLU A 93 4.80 15.12 23.87
N ILE A 94 3.48 15.03 24.03
CA ILE A 94 2.69 16.05 24.73
C ILE A 94 3.05 16.12 26.22
N ALA A 95 3.25 14.98 26.91
CA ALA A 95 3.64 14.96 28.32
C ALA A 95 5.01 15.61 28.54
N ASP A 96 5.96 15.35 27.64
CA ASP A 96 7.29 15.95 27.64
C ASP A 96 7.23 17.47 27.35
N GLU A 97 6.38 17.90 26.41
CA GLU A 97 6.16 19.32 26.08
C GLU A 97 5.47 20.10 27.21
N GLU A 98 4.43 19.54 27.82
CA GLU A 98 3.63 20.18 28.87
C GLU A 98 4.25 20.04 30.28
N LEU A 99 5.38 19.33 30.42
CA LEU A 99 6.00 18.97 31.71
C LEU A 99 5.03 18.26 32.68
N ILE A 100 3.95 17.68 32.15
CA ILE A 100 2.99 16.87 32.90
C ILE A 100 3.51 15.43 32.81
N VAL A 101 4.52 15.11 33.61
CA VAL A 101 4.86 13.71 33.86
C VAL A 101 3.80 13.21 34.85
N PRO A 102 2.91 12.28 34.48
CA PRO A 102 1.99 11.69 35.44
C PRO A 102 2.81 11.04 36.56
N GLU A 103 2.40 11.19 37.83
CA GLU A 103 3.12 10.65 39.00
C GLU A 103 3.36 9.13 38.93
N ASP A 104 2.63 8.43 38.06
CA ASP A 104 2.67 6.98 37.85
C ASP A 104 3.34 6.55 36.51
N TYR A 105 4.05 7.44 35.81
CA TYR A 105 4.86 7.04 34.66
C TYR A 105 6.12 6.30 35.15
N ASP A 106 5.95 5.00 35.36
CA ASP A 106 7.02 4.10 35.75
C ASP A 106 8.02 3.92 34.59
N ASP A 107 9.07 4.73 34.59
CA ASP A 107 10.26 4.59 33.74
C ASP A 107 11.20 3.45 34.25
N GLY A 108 10.71 2.64 35.19
CA GLY A 108 11.47 1.79 36.10
C GLY A 108 11.43 0.29 35.85
N GLU A 109 11.46 -0.20 34.61
CA GLU A 109 12.03 -1.53 34.30
C GLU A 109 13.05 -1.44 33.15
N VAL A 110 14.04 -0.58 33.35
CA VAL A 110 15.31 -0.59 32.62
C VAL A 110 16.38 -1.07 33.59
N ILE A 111 16.82 -2.32 33.43
CA ILE A 111 18.22 -2.82 33.53
C ILE A 111 18.17 -4.34 33.75
N SER A 112 18.14 -5.10 32.65
CA SER A 112 19.12 -6.17 32.40
C SER A 112 18.86 -6.83 31.04
N THR A 113 19.90 -6.82 30.20
CA THR A 113 20.05 -7.43 28.86
C THR A 113 19.59 -6.60 27.63
N PRO A 114 20.48 -6.39 26.64
CA PRO A 114 20.13 -5.79 25.36
C PRO A 114 19.76 -6.88 24.34
N SER A 115 18.50 -7.32 24.32
CA SER A 115 17.83 -7.94 23.14
C SER A 115 16.33 -8.16 23.41
N SER A 116 15.48 -7.73 22.48
CA SER A 116 14.02 -8.00 22.30
C SER A 116 13.02 -7.53 23.38
N ARG A 117 12.63 -6.23 23.36
CA ARG A 117 11.42 -5.72 24.04
C ARG A 117 10.16 -5.69 23.16
N ASP A 118 10.30 -5.96 21.87
CA ASP A 118 9.16 -5.89 20.95
C ASP A 118 8.35 -7.19 21.05
N VAL A 119 7.03 -7.06 21.17
CA VAL A 119 6.12 -8.18 21.38
C VAL A 119 5.05 -8.19 20.29
N LEU A 120 4.72 -9.39 19.81
CA LEU A 120 3.55 -9.61 18.98
C LEU A 120 2.36 -9.92 19.87
N GLU A 121 1.29 -9.16 19.67
CA GLU A 121 0.00 -9.42 20.27
C GLU A 121 -1.01 -9.82 19.20
N PHE A 122 -1.99 -10.58 19.65
CA PHE A 122 -3.13 -11.01 18.88
C PHE A 122 -4.39 -10.65 19.63
N GLU A 123 -5.25 -9.91 18.95
CA GLU A 123 -6.53 -9.43 19.46
C GLU A 123 -7.66 -10.14 18.71
N ASP A 124 -8.51 -10.84 19.45
CA ASP A 124 -9.81 -11.27 18.93
C ASP A 124 -10.92 -10.29 19.35
N GLU A 125 -12.18 -10.69 19.30
CA GLU A 125 -13.30 -9.81 19.66
C GLU A 125 -13.38 -9.47 21.18
N LYS A 126 -12.65 -10.20 22.04
CA LYS A 126 -12.84 -10.15 23.50
C LYS A 126 -11.57 -10.03 24.32
N GLN A 127 -10.44 -10.56 23.85
CA GLN A 127 -9.19 -10.55 24.58
C GLN A 127 -7.95 -10.41 23.71
N ILE A 128 -6.86 -10.06 24.37
CA ILE A 128 -5.54 -9.88 23.77
C ILE A 128 -4.57 -10.86 24.42
N VAL A 129 -3.82 -11.57 23.60
CA VAL A 129 -2.76 -12.49 24.04
C VAL A 129 -1.46 -12.19 23.33
N LYS A 130 -0.33 -12.48 23.97
CA LYS A 130 1.00 -12.46 23.35
C LYS A 130 1.18 -13.69 22.49
N LEU A 131 1.94 -13.54 21.41
CA LEU A 131 2.26 -14.62 20.49
C LEU A 131 3.70 -15.11 20.68
N GLU A 132 3.85 -16.42 20.74
CA GLU A 132 5.13 -17.13 20.73
C GLU A 132 5.09 -18.27 19.69
N GLY A 133 6.21 -18.96 19.48
CA GLY A 133 6.29 -20.12 18.60
C GLY A 133 6.63 -19.76 17.15
N ASN A 134 5.95 -20.39 16.20
CA ASN A 134 6.26 -20.31 14.77
C ASN A 134 5.62 -19.08 14.10
N ILE A 135 6.04 -17.90 14.54
CA ILE A 135 5.65 -16.61 13.97
C ILE A 135 6.80 -15.61 14.12
N LYS A 136 7.09 -14.87 13.05
CA LYS A 136 8.16 -13.85 13.05
C LYS A 136 7.61 -12.45 12.89
N MET A 137 8.30 -11.49 13.51
CA MET A 137 7.98 -10.05 13.38
C MET A 137 7.91 -9.61 11.91
N ASP A 138 8.79 -10.09 11.05
CA ASP A 138 8.87 -9.65 9.65
C ASP A 138 7.81 -10.28 8.73
N GLU A 139 7.09 -11.32 9.19
CA GLU A 139 6.04 -12.00 8.41
C GLU A 139 4.66 -11.35 8.59
N VAL A 140 4.53 -10.43 9.54
CA VAL A 140 3.26 -9.81 9.95
C VAL A 140 3.39 -8.28 10.06
N ALA A 141 2.27 -7.57 10.15
CA ALA A 141 2.22 -6.15 10.47
C ALA A 141 1.05 -5.86 11.41
N THR A 142 1.12 -4.73 12.13
CA THR A 142 -0.04 -4.26 12.90
C THR A 142 -1.23 -4.06 11.97
N GLY A 143 -2.41 -4.52 12.40
CA GLY A 143 -3.65 -4.47 11.63
C GLY A 143 -3.83 -5.62 10.64
N CYS A 144 -2.87 -6.55 10.50
CA CYS A 144 -3.07 -7.76 9.70
C CYS A 144 -4.11 -8.67 10.37
N THR A 145 -5.15 -9.06 9.63
CA THR A 145 -6.11 -10.08 10.06
C THR A 145 -5.64 -11.47 9.63
N VAL A 146 -5.55 -12.40 10.58
CA VAL A 146 -4.93 -13.70 10.36
C VAL A 146 -5.61 -14.81 11.15
N GLY A 147 -5.54 -16.04 10.65
CA GLY A 147 -5.88 -17.24 11.41
C GLY A 147 -4.63 -17.86 12.02
N LEU A 148 -4.68 -18.27 13.28
CA LEU A 148 -3.58 -18.95 13.96
C LEU A 148 -4.05 -20.31 14.44
N TYR A 149 -3.27 -21.35 14.14
CA TYR A 149 -3.44 -22.67 14.71
C TYR A 149 -2.30 -22.94 15.68
N GLY A 150 -2.67 -23.35 16.89
CA GLY A 150 -1.72 -23.49 17.99
C GLY A 150 -2.44 -23.83 19.28
N SER A 151 -1.82 -23.50 20.41
CA SER A 151 -2.40 -23.77 21.73
C SER A 151 -2.09 -22.65 22.72
N GLN A 152 -3.04 -22.37 23.60
CA GLN A 152 -2.85 -21.41 24.68
C GLN A 152 -1.99 -22.04 25.77
N VAL A 153 -0.78 -21.51 26.00
CA VAL A 153 0.17 -22.08 26.97
C VAL A 153 0.07 -21.41 28.34
N LYS A 154 -0.43 -20.17 28.38
CA LYS A 154 -0.72 -19.37 29.58
C LYS A 154 -1.96 -18.52 29.33
N SER A 155 -2.54 -17.95 30.38
CA SER A 155 -3.70 -17.05 30.25
C SER A 155 -3.46 -15.91 29.26
N ASP A 156 -2.23 -15.39 29.16
CA ASP A 156 -1.86 -14.26 28.29
C ASP A 156 -0.95 -14.65 27.11
N VAL A 157 -0.72 -15.94 26.84
CA VAL A 157 0.21 -16.39 25.77
C VAL A 157 -0.38 -17.51 24.92
N PHE A 158 -0.39 -17.29 23.61
CA PHE A 158 -0.77 -18.27 22.60
C PHE A 158 0.47 -18.71 21.79
N ASN A 159 0.79 -20.00 21.84
CA ASN A 159 1.90 -20.57 21.07
C ASN A 159 1.42 -20.98 19.69
N VAL A 160 1.91 -20.29 18.66
CA VAL A 160 1.58 -20.51 17.25
C VAL A 160 2.36 -21.70 16.70
N GLU A 161 1.66 -22.61 16.02
CA GLU A 161 2.27 -23.67 15.23
C GLU A 161 2.20 -23.38 13.73
N ARG A 162 1.07 -22.80 13.29
CA ARG A 162 0.84 -22.45 11.89
C ARG A 162 0.05 -21.16 11.76
N ILE A 163 0.47 -20.34 10.80
CA ILE A 163 -0.21 -19.13 10.37
C ILE A 163 -1.07 -19.48 9.15
N VAL A 164 -2.32 -19.03 9.14
CA VAL A 164 -3.28 -19.20 8.05
C VAL A 164 -3.67 -17.83 7.51
N TRP A 165 -3.24 -17.55 6.29
CA TRP A 165 -3.59 -16.34 5.57
C TRP A 165 -4.97 -16.47 4.89
N PRO A 166 -5.67 -15.35 4.64
CA PRO A 166 -6.94 -15.39 3.92
C PRO A 166 -6.79 -16.06 2.55
N THR A 167 -7.77 -16.87 2.15
CA THR A 167 -7.86 -17.31 0.75
C THR A 167 -7.86 -16.10 -0.18
N PRO A 168 -7.01 -16.10 -1.22
CA PRO A 168 -6.97 -15.01 -2.20
C PRO A 168 -8.33 -14.72 -2.83
N CYS A 169 -8.61 -13.46 -3.16
CA CYS A 169 -9.74 -13.15 -4.04
C CYS A 169 -9.51 -13.76 -5.43
N PRO A 170 -10.56 -14.07 -6.20
CA PRO A 170 -10.40 -14.74 -7.49
C PRO A 170 -9.64 -13.85 -8.49
N GLN A 171 -8.77 -14.47 -9.28
CA GLN A 171 -8.12 -13.79 -10.40
C GLN A 171 -8.93 -13.91 -11.70
N ASN A 172 -9.04 -12.80 -12.46
CA ASN A 172 -9.54 -12.87 -13.84
C ASN A 172 -8.55 -13.65 -14.72
N SER A 173 -9.02 -14.20 -15.83
CA SER A 173 -8.11 -14.91 -16.75
C SER A 173 -7.13 -13.94 -17.40
N TRP A 174 -5.86 -14.36 -17.49
CA TRP A 174 -4.84 -13.64 -18.24
C TRP A 174 -5.25 -13.48 -19.72
N PRO A 175 -5.12 -12.27 -20.30
CA PRO A 175 -5.48 -12.06 -21.69
C PRO A 175 -4.53 -12.82 -22.63
N THR A 176 -5.08 -13.34 -23.72
CA THR A 176 -4.34 -14.11 -24.74
C THR A 176 -4.06 -13.32 -26.02
N ASN A 177 -4.80 -12.22 -26.23
CA ASN A 177 -4.65 -11.39 -27.41
C ASN A 177 -3.43 -10.48 -27.26
N LYS A 178 -2.55 -10.49 -28.27
CA LYS A 178 -1.45 -9.55 -28.35
C LYS A 178 -1.97 -8.14 -28.65
N THR A 179 -1.46 -7.19 -27.90
CA THR A 179 -1.83 -5.79 -27.91
C THR A 179 -0.74 -4.93 -28.54
N GLY A 180 0.52 -5.38 -28.49
CA GLY A 180 1.71 -4.57 -28.82
C GLY A 180 1.85 -3.34 -27.92
N GLY A 181 1.14 -3.30 -26.79
CA GLY A 181 1.07 -2.17 -25.90
C GLY A 181 2.20 -2.16 -24.88
N VAL A 182 2.68 -0.96 -24.54
CA VAL A 182 3.63 -0.74 -23.44
C VAL A 182 3.04 0.28 -22.49
N VAL A 183 3.17 0.04 -21.19
CA VAL A 183 2.80 0.98 -20.13
C VAL A 183 4.06 1.51 -19.48
N ALA A 184 4.12 2.83 -19.28
CA ALA A 184 5.23 3.48 -18.61
C ALA A 184 4.80 3.93 -17.21
N PHE A 185 5.58 3.54 -16.19
CA PHE A 185 5.40 3.94 -14.80
C PHE A 185 6.54 4.85 -14.37
N LEU A 186 6.16 6.00 -13.80
CA LEU A 186 7.07 6.99 -13.25
C LEU A 186 6.51 7.46 -11.91
N SER A 187 7.35 7.57 -10.89
CA SER A 187 6.94 8.00 -9.54
C SER A 187 7.99 8.90 -8.91
N GLY A 188 7.62 9.73 -7.93
CA GLY A 188 8.57 10.56 -7.18
C GLY A 188 9.24 11.64 -8.02
N LEU A 189 8.46 12.47 -8.71
CA LEU A 189 8.97 13.60 -9.49
C LEU A 189 9.61 14.68 -8.60
N GLU A 190 9.01 14.95 -7.43
CA GLU A 190 9.51 15.90 -6.41
C GLU A 190 10.06 17.21 -7.00
N LEU A 191 9.27 17.87 -7.86
CA LEU A 191 9.70 19.06 -8.60
C LEU A 191 10.06 20.21 -7.64
N THR A 192 11.35 20.53 -7.55
CA THR A 192 11.89 21.71 -6.85
C THR A 192 12.52 22.70 -7.85
N ARG A 193 12.70 23.97 -7.45
CA ARG A 193 12.92 25.13 -8.34
C ARG A 193 14.07 24.98 -9.37
N ASN A 194 15.13 24.23 -9.07
CA ASN A 194 16.24 24.02 -10.02
C ASN A 194 15.86 23.16 -11.24
N ALA A 195 14.69 22.50 -11.23
CA ALA A 195 14.15 21.82 -12.41
C ALA A 195 13.54 22.77 -13.46
N VAL A 196 13.27 24.03 -13.06
CA VAL A 196 12.43 24.97 -13.82
C VAL A 196 13.22 25.78 -14.87
N ASP A 197 14.51 26.06 -14.63
CA ASP A 197 15.33 26.78 -15.62
C ASP A 197 15.65 25.94 -16.87
N ASN A 198 15.58 24.60 -16.76
CA ASN A 198 15.77 23.68 -17.89
C ASN A 198 14.47 23.38 -18.66
N ALA A 199 13.32 24.00 -18.29
CA ALA A 199 11.99 23.77 -18.89
C ALA A 199 11.89 24.10 -20.39
N HIS A 200 12.82 24.89 -20.94
CA HIS A 200 12.83 25.30 -22.34
C HIS A 200 13.37 24.22 -23.32
N GLU A 201 14.09 23.20 -22.85
CA GLU A 201 14.76 22.18 -23.69
C GLU A 201 13.96 20.87 -23.90
N PHE A 202 12.75 20.77 -23.38
CA PHE A 202 11.93 19.54 -23.38
C PHE A 202 11.38 19.09 -24.74
N THR A 203 11.61 19.82 -25.83
CA THR A 203 10.77 19.74 -27.04
C THR A 203 11.19 18.67 -28.06
N SER A 204 12.45 18.20 -28.06
CA SER A 204 13.00 17.50 -29.23
C SER A 204 13.36 16.01 -29.06
N SER A 205 13.57 15.52 -27.84
CA SER A 205 13.70 14.10 -27.44
C SER A 205 13.77 14.12 -25.91
N VAL A 206 13.47 13.01 -25.22
CA VAL A 206 13.60 12.95 -23.74
C VAL A 206 15.09 13.01 -23.36
N HIS A 207 15.65 14.20 -23.41
CA HIS A 207 17.05 14.51 -23.13
C HIS A 207 17.08 15.37 -21.88
N TYR A 208 17.40 14.69 -20.78
CA TYR A 208 18.18 15.19 -19.65
C TYR A 208 17.53 16.14 -18.64
N LEU A 209 17.02 15.53 -17.55
CA LEU A 209 16.61 16.18 -16.31
C LEU A 209 17.76 16.11 -15.29
N SER A 210 18.61 17.14 -15.26
CA SER A 210 19.53 17.34 -14.12
C SER A 210 18.75 17.95 -12.95
N LEU A 211 18.54 17.19 -11.88
CA LEU A 211 17.88 17.64 -10.64
C LEU A 211 18.95 17.92 -9.59
N SER A 212 19.25 19.20 -9.35
CA SER A 212 20.11 19.65 -8.25
C SER A 212 19.26 20.21 -7.11
N TYR A 213 19.44 19.65 -5.91
CA TYR A 213 18.67 19.98 -4.71
C TYR A 213 19.16 21.30 -4.08
N LYS A 214 18.26 22.28 -3.84
CA LYS A 214 18.36 23.31 -2.77
C LYS A 214 17.13 24.24 -2.73
N GLU A 215 16.66 24.46 -1.50
CA GLU A 215 15.64 25.42 -1.01
C GLU A 215 14.16 25.17 -1.34
N ALA A 216 13.32 25.31 -0.30
CA ALA A 216 11.88 25.09 -0.34
C ALA A 216 11.20 26.08 -1.29
N SER A 217 10.64 25.56 -2.38
CA SER A 217 9.89 26.34 -3.38
C SER A 217 8.52 26.76 -2.86
N SER A 218 7.93 27.79 -3.48
CA SER A 218 6.52 28.10 -3.29
C SER A 218 5.67 26.97 -3.91
N ASN A 219 4.69 26.44 -3.17
CA ASN A 219 3.84 25.33 -3.64
C ASN A 219 3.11 25.64 -4.95
N VAL A 220 2.88 26.92 -5.26
CA VAL A 220 2.20 27.39 -6.47
C VAL A 220 3.07 27.25 -7.72
N GLU A 221 4.35 27.62 -7.65
CA GLU A 221 5.28 27.51 -8.77
C GLU A 221 5.54 26.05 -9.16
N THR A 222 5.72 25.19 -8.15
CA THR A 222 5.91 23.74 -8.36
C THR A 222 4.73 23.13 -9.13
N ILE A 223 3.50 23.47 -8.73
CA ILE A 223 2.30 22.98 -9.41
C ILE A 223 2.16 23.55 -10.83
N ALA A 224 2.52 24.81 -11.06
CA ALA A 224 2.52 25.39 -12.39
C ALA A 224 3.52 24.69 -13.34
N CYS A 225 4.71 24.34 -12.83
CA CYS A 225 5.72 23.57 -13.57
C CYS A 225 5.21 22.16 -13.90
N LEU A 226 4.61 21.48 -12.92
CA LEU A 226 3.98 20.18 -13.13
C LEU A 226 2.91 20.28 -14.22
N ASP A 227 2.01 21.25 -14.14
CA ASP A 227 0.95 21.46 -15.12
C ASP A 227 1.50 21.72 -16.53
N GLU A 228 2.61 22.44 -16.66
CA GLU A 228 3.28 22.62 -17.94
C GLU A 228 3.83 21.29 -18.49
N LEU A 229 4.54 20.53 -17.67
CA LEU A 229 5.08 19.22 -18.03
C LEU A 229 3.98 18.25 -18.48
N LEU A 230 2.93 18.11 -17.67
CA LEU A 230 1.82 17.20 -17.95
C LEU A 230 1.03 17.63 -19.20
N SER A 231 0.90 18.93 -19.47
CA SER A 231 0.25 19.41 -20.70
C SER A 231 1.02 19.01 -21.96
N ARG A 232 2.36 19.00 -21.90
CA ARG A 232 3.22 18.58 -23.02
C ARG A 232 3.13 17.06 -23.26
N ILE A 233 3.07 16.27 -22.18
CA ILE A 233 2.97 14.81 -22.24
C ILE A 233 1.58 14.37 -22.69
N SER A 234 0.51 14.92 -22.10
CA SER A 234 -0.87 14.53 -22.38
C SER A 234 -1.28 14.77 -23.85
N ASN A 235 -0.66 15.75 -24.52
CA ASN A 235 -0.82 15.93 -25.96
C ASN A 235 -0.30 14.73 -26.79
N ARG A 236 0.64 13.95 -26.26
CA ARG A 236 1.33 12.85 -26.95
C ARG A 236 0.90 11.45 -26.47
N VAL A 237 0.56 11.29 -25.20
CA VAL A 237 0.26 10.00 -24.56
C VAL A 237 -0.91 10.18 -23.59
N LYS A 238 -1.74 9.15 -23.41
CA LYS A 238 -2.73 9.15 -22.32
C LYS A 238 -2.00 9.06 -20.99
N LEU A 239 -2.39 9.90 -20.04
CA LEU A 239 -1.72 10.03 -18.76
C LEU A 239 -2.73 9.87 -17.63
N ASP A 240 -2.41 8.99 -16.69
CA ASP A 240 -3.15 8.85 -15.43
C ASP A 240 -2.24 9.35 -14.30
N LEU A 241 -2.71 10.35 -13.55
CA LEU A 241 -1.98 10.92 -12.41
C LEU A 241 -2.57 10.40 -11.10
N VAL A 242 -1.73 9.72 -10.32
CA VAL A 242 -2.05 9.18 -8.99
C VAL A 242 -1.40 10.08 -7.94
N PRO A 243 -2.15 10.61 -6.95
CA PRO A 243 -1.57 11.45 -5.90
C PRO A 243 -0.67 10.66 -4.94
N GLY A 244 0.32 11.34 -4.39
CA GLY A 244 1.22 10.88 -3.34
C GLY A 244 1.21 11.77 -2.09
N VAL A 245 2.18 11.53 -1.21
CA VAL A 245 2.39 12.38 -0.03
C VAL A 245 2.96 13.73 -0.47
N GLY A 246 2.40 14.83 0.04
CA GLY A 246 2.83 16.19 -0.31
C GLY A 246 2.13 16.80 -1.53
N ASP A 247 1.35 16.02 -2.27
CA ASP A 247 0.50 16.55 -3.35
C ASP A 247 -0.70 17.34 -2.80
N PRO A 248 -1.28 18.28 -3.59
CA PRO A 248 -2.40 19.13 -3.18
C PRO A 248 -3.74 18.37 -3.12
N CYS A 249 -3.80 17.34 -2.28
CA CYS A 249 -4.97 16.53 -1.98
C CYS A 249 -4.98 16.13 -0.49
N PRO A 250 -6.10 15.60 0.03
CA PRO A 250 -6.11 15.01 1.37
C PRO A 250 -5.02 13.94 1.52
N GLN A 251 -4.31 13.96 2.65
CA GLN A 251 -3.18 13.05 2.91
C GLN A 251 -3.61 11.68 3.45
N GLN A 252 -4.83 11.59 4.01
CA GLN A 252 -5.42 10.34 4.50
C GLN A 252 -5.70 9.38 3.34
N LEU A 253 -5.46 8.09 3.55
CA LEU A 253 -5.88 7.06 2.62
C LEU A 253 -7.39 6.79 2.75
N PRO A 254 -8.11 6.52 1.64
CA PRO A 254 -7.67 6.65 0.25
C PRO A 254 -7.58 8.14 -0.15
N GLN A 255 -6.46 8.54 -0.76
CA GLN A 255 -6.30 9.90 -1.25
C GLN A 255 -7.23 10.10 -2.46
N GLN A 256 -8.02 11.17 -2.40
CA GLN A 256 -8.91 11.55 -3.48
C GLN A 256 -8.11 12.23 -4.61
N PRO A 257 -8.60 12.23 -5.86
CA PRO A 257 -7.87 12.80 -6.99
C PRO A 257 -7.53 14.28 -6.76
N ILE A 258 -6.40 14.72 -7.31
CA ILE A 258 -6.03 16.14 -7.35
C ILE A 258 -7.14 16.92 -8.06
N HIS A 259 -7.52 18.07 -7.51
CA HIS A 259 -8.56 18.89 -8.11
C HIS A 259 -8.06 19.51 -9.42
N ARG A 260 -8.90 19.52 -10.47
CA ARG A 260 -8.52 20.04 -11.81
C ARG A 260 -8.06 21.49 -11.81
N ALA A 261 -8.51 22.28 -10.83
CA ALA A 261 -8.08 23.67 -10.67
C ALA A 261 -6.57 23.81 -10.37
N CYS A 262 -5.93 22.77 -9.85
CA CYS A 262 -4.48 22.74 -9.69
C CYS A 262 -3.73 22.56 -11.02
N LEU A 263 -4.38 22.02 -12.06
CA LEU A 263 -3.76 21.66 -13.34
C LEU A 263 -4.56 22.23 -14.53
N PRO A 264 -4.70 23.57 -14.66
CA PRO A 264 -5.57 24.18 -15.67
C PRO A 264 -5.12 23.91 -17.12
N ARG A 265 -3.82 23.94 -17.42
CA ARG A 265 -3.28 23.73 -18.78
C ARG A 265 -3.46 22.28 -19.23
N SER A 266 -3.14 21.33 -18.37
CA SER A 266 -3.26 19.91 -18.66
C SER A 266 -4.72 19.49 -18.73
N SER A 267 -5.58 20.06 -17.87
CA SER A 267 -7.02 19.79 -17.88
C SER A 267 -7.72 20.33 -19.13
N ALA A 268 -7.20 21.39 -19.75
CA ALA A 268 -7.75 21.94 -21.00
C ALA A 268 -7.61 20.96 -22.19
N SER A 269 -6.62 20.05 -22.15
CA SER A 269 -6.36 19.07 -23.21
C SER A 269 -7.39 17.91 -23.25
N GLY A 270 -8.39 17.92 -22.36
CA GLY A 270 -9.52 17.00 -22.38
C GLY A 270 -9.19 15.57 -21.93
N ALA A 271 -9.70 14.56 -22.65
CA ALA A 271 -9.72 13.13 -22.28
C ALA A 271 -8.34 12.44 -22.23
N ALA A 272 -7.24 13.17 -22.38
CA ALA A 272 -5.89 12.63 -22.34
C ALA A 272 -5.30 12.57 -20.92
N LEU A 273 -5.89 13.28 -19.94
CA LEU A 273 -5.47 13.28 -18.54
C LEU A 273 -6.59 12.73 -17.63
N THR A 274 -6.31 11.59 -16.99
CA THR A 274 -7.11 11.06 -15.89
C THR A 274 -6.47 11.47 -14.56
N LEU A 275 -7.27 12.04 -13.65
CA LEU A 275 -6.84 12.26 -12.27
C LEU A 275 -7.45 11.13 -11.44
N ALA A 276 -6.60 10.25 -10.92
CA ALA A 276 -6.99 9.02 -10.24
C ALA A 276 -6.93 9.17 -8.71
N THR A 277 -7.55 8.22 -7.99
CA THR A 277 -7.37 8.06 -6.54
C THR A 277 -6.01 7.42 -6.24
N ASN A 278 -5.59 7.45 -4.97
CA ASN A 278 -4.55 6.55 -4.47
C ASN A 278 -5.11 5.80 -3.27
N PRO A 279 -5.27 4.47 -3.32
CA PRO A 279 -4.85 3.52 -4.37
C PRO A 279 -5.60 3.67 -5.71
N TYR A 280 -5.05 3.05 -6.76
CA TYR A 280 -5.59 3.10 -8.13
C TYR A 280 -5.70 1.71 -8.75
N GLU A 281 -6.91 1.27 -9.05
CA GLU A 281 -7.23 0.04 -9.78
C GLU A 281 -7.81 0.36 -11.16
N PHE A 282 -7.30 -0.34 -12.18
CA PHE A 282 -7.80 -0.26 -13.55
C PHE A 282 -7.50 -1.55 -14.32
N SER A 283 -8.22 -1.74 -15.43
CA SER A 283 -7.99 -2.80 -16.40
C SER A 283 -7.54 -2.18 -17.71
N LEU A 284 -6.45 -2.67 -18.28
CA LEU A 284 -5.93 -2.25 -19.57
C LEU A 284 -5.73 -3.47 -20.46
N ALA A 285 -6.48 -3.56 -21.55
CA ALA A 285 -6.51 -4.72 -22.46
C ALA A 285 -6.71 -6.07 -21.74
N GLY A 286 -7.58 -6.08 -20.71
CA GLY A 286 -7.86 -7.27 -19.89
C GLY A 286 -6.86 -7.52 -18.76
N ILE A 287 -5.77 -6.74 -18.68
CA ILE A 287 -4.80 -6.82 -17.59
C ILE A 287 -5.24 -5.90 -16.47
N ASP A 288 -5.66 -6.50 -15.36
CA ASP A 288 -6.00 -5.80 -14.13
C ASP A 288 -4.75 -5.40 -13.34
N ILE A 289 -4.57 -4.08 -13.16
CA ILE A 289 -3.42 -3.45 -12.53
C ILE A 289 -3.88 -2.71 -11.28
N LEU A 290 -3.17 -2.96 -10.17
CA LEU A 290 -3.31 -2.25 -8.89
C LEU A 290 -2.05 -1.42 -8.65
N ALA A 291 -2.19 -0.10 -8.66
CA ALA A 291 -1.10 0.84 -8.44
C ALA A 291 -1.28 1.63 -7.14
N THR A 292 -0.18 1.87 -6.42
CA THR A 292 -0.16 2.74 -5.23
C THR A 292 1.01 3.71 -5.30
N SER A 293 0.92 4.83 -4.60
CA SER A 293 2.07 5.74 -4.42
C SER A 293 3.16 5.17 -3.49
N GLY A 294 2.94 4.01 -2.87
CA GLY A 294 3.93 3.29 -2.06
C GLY A 294 4.15 3.76 -0.62
N ARG A 295 3.26 4.60 -0.08
CA ARG A 295 3.28 4.98 1.35
C ARG A 295 3.20 3.76 2.28
N ALA A 296 2.29 2.82 2.01
CA ALA A 296 2.12 1.61 2.82
C ALA A 296 3.39 0.73 2.85
N VAL A 297 4.00 0.49 1.68
CA VAL A 297 5.25 -0.29 1.58
C VAL A 297 6.41 0.42 2.29
N SER A 298 6.50 1.74 2.14
CA SER A 298 7.55 2.53 2.82
C SER A 298 7.39 2.50 4.34
N ASP A 299 6.15 2.51 4.83
CA ASP A 299 5.87 2.38 6.26
C ASP A 299 6.17 0.98 6.80
N LEU A 300 5.76 -0.07 6.07
CA LEU A 300 6.12 -1.45 6.42
C LEU A 300 7.63 -1.68 6.48
N ARG A 301 8.38 -1.12 5.53
CA ARG A 301 9.86 -1.16 5.53
C ARG A 301 10.45 -0.54 6.79
N ARG A 302 9.87 0.55 7.29
CA ARG A 302 10.33 1.21 8.52
C ARG A 302 10.03 0.40 9.77
N LEU A 303 8.99 -0.44 9.74
CA LEU A 303 8.47 -1.21 10.86
C LEU A 303 8.82 -2.72 10.78
N SER A 304 9.75 -3.10 9.90
CA SER A 304 10.23 -4.47 9.73
C SER A 304 11.70 -4.49 9.32
N GLY A 305 12.35 -5.64 9.45
CA GLY A 305 13.68 -5.91 8.91
C GLY A 305 13.70 -6.18 7.40
N VAL A 306 12.56 -6.06 6.70
CA VAL A 306 12.44 -6.41 5.28
C VAL A 306 12.96 -5.27 4.41
N CYS A 307 13.98 -5.53 3.59
CA CYS A 307 14.64 -4.53 2.74
C CYS A 307 14.20 -4.54 1.26
N SER A 308 13.72 -5.66 0.72
CA SER A 308 13.18 -5.70 -0.65
C SER A 308 11.80 -5.03 -0.70
N SER A 309 11.46 -4.40 -1.83
CA SER A 309 10.10 -3.86 -2.03
C SER A 309 9.18 -4.98 -2.50
N CYS A 310 9.66 -5.90 -3.34
CA CYS A 310 8.88 -7.06 -3.76
C CYS A 310 8.52 -8.00 -2.61
N ASP A 311 9.42 -8.20 -1.63
CA ASP A 311 9.11 -9.04 -0.46
C ASP A 311 7.95 -8.43 0.38
N LEU A 312 7.90 -7.09 0.49
CA LEU A 312 6.80 -6.40 1.17
C LEU A 312 5.49 -6.45 0.37
N ILE A 313 5.57 -6.31 -0.96
CA ILE A 313 4.41 -6.47 -1.86
C ILE A 313 3.85 -7.89 -1.75
N GLU A 314 4.72 -8.89 -1.72
CA GLU A 314 4.35 -10.30 -1.55
C GLU A 314 3.59 -10.52 -0.24
N LEU A 315 4.08 -9.96 0.87
CA LEU A 315 3.37 -10.00 2.14
C LEU A 315 1.96 -9.37 2.03
N MET A 316 1.83 -8.20 1.40
CA MET A 316 0.53 -7.56 1.21
C MET A 316 -0.44 -8.38 0.35
N LEU A 317 0.07 -9.06 -0.69
CA LEU A 317 -0.70 -10.00 -1.51
C LEU A 317 -1.14 -11.22 -0.68
N ARG A 318 -0.29 -11.77 0.19
CA ARG A 318 -0.66 -12.86 1.11
C ARG A 318 -1.70 -12.41 2.14
N TRP A 319 -1.54 -11.22 2.69
CA TRP A 319 -2.48 -10.64 3.66
C TRP A 319 -3.82 -10.23 3.03
N GLN A 320 -3.90 -10.18 1.69
CA GLN A 320 -5.07 -9.69 0.96
C GLN A 320 -5.44 -8.26 1.34
N HIS A 321 -4.44 -7.43 1.66
CA HIS A 321 -4.63 -6.08 2.20
C HIS A 321 -3.53 -5.10 1.76
N ILE A 322 -3.92 -3.98 1.15
CA ILE A 322 -2.98 -3.00 0.56
C ILE A 322 -2.45 -1.93 1.52
N ALA A 323 -2.98 -1.84 2.73
CA ALA A 323 -2.48 -0.91 3.74
C ALA A 323 -2.77 -1.41 5.17
N PRO A 324 -2.20 -2.54 5.61
CA PRO A 324 -2.57 -3.18 6.88
C PRO A 324 -2.36 -2.28 8.10
N THR A 325 -1.32 -1.46 8.07
CA THR A 325 -0.98 -0.51 9.14
C THR A 325 -1.82 0.77 9.14
N CYS A 326 -2.78 0.90 8.21
CA CYS A 326 -3.79 1.95 8.23
C CYS A 326 -4.95 1.54 9.17
N PRO A 327 -5.40 2.40 10.09
CA PRO A 327 -5.04 3.82 10.28
C PRO A 327 -3.90 4.07 11.30
N ASP A 328 -3.27 3.03 11.84
CA ASP A 328 -2.40 3.11 13.02
C ASP A 328 -1.06 3.87 12.82
N THR A 329 -0.38 3.63 11.71
CA THR A 329 0.87 4.34 11.34
C THR A 329 0.80 5.01 9.97
N VAL A 330 -0.12 4.57 9.12
CA VAL A 330 -0.49 5.26 7.89
C VAL A 330 -1.86 5.90 8.09
N ASP A 331 -1.93 7.23 7.97
CA ASP A 331 -3.18 7.96 8.19
C ASP A 331 -4.29 7.46 7.26
N GLY A 332 -5.40 7.04 7.86
CA GLY A 332 -6.59 6.57 7.16
C GLY A 332 -7.78 7.47 7.35
N PHE A 333 -8.72 7.40 6.42
CA PHE A 333 -10.06 7.93 6.61
C PHE A 333 -10.84 7.01 7.57
N PRO A 334 -11.60 7.56 8.54
CA PRO A 334 -12.34 6.77 9.53
C PRO A 334 -13.61 6.14 8.91
N PHE A 335 -13.45 5.03 8.19
CA PHE A 335 -14.57 4.25 7.67
C PHE A 335 -15.32 3.52 8.78
N GLU A 336 -16.64 3.41 8.59
CA GLU A 336 -17.54 2.76 9.56
C GLU A 336 -17.84 1.30 9.19
N ASN A 337 -18.32 1.06 7.97
CA ASN A 337 -18.91 -0.23 7.58
C ASN A 337 -18.13 -0.97 6.49
N ARG A 338 -16.95 -0.48 6.10
CA ARG A 338 -16.14 -1.08 5.03
C ARG A 338 -14.67 -0.74 5.20
N ASP A 339 -13.80 -1.62 4.72
CA ASP A 339 -12.38 -1.32 4.54
C ASP A 339 -12.03 -1.42 3.04
N PRO A 340 -11.80 -0.30 2.33
CA PRO A 340 -11.49 -0.33 0.91
C PRO A 340 -10.10 -0.89 0.60
N PHE A 341 -9.25 -1.09 1.61
CA PHE A 341 -7.89 -1.61 1.44
C PHE A 341 -7.82 -3.13 1.43
N ILE A 342 -8.95 -3.81 1.57
CA ILE A 342 -9.03 -5.24 1.32
C ILE A 342 -8.98 -5.48 -0.18
N MET A 343 -8.22 -6.49 -0.60
CA MET A 343 -8.26 -6.98 -1.98
C MET A 343 -9.57 -7.75 -2.18
N ASP A 344 -10.63 -7.04 -2.52
CA ASP A 344 -11.94 -7.56 -2.86
C ASP A 344 -12.25 -7.38 -4.35
N GLY A 345 -12.98 -8.34 -4.93
CA GLY A 345 -13.36 -8.34 -6.34
C GLY A 345 -12.42 -9.14 -7.25
N THR A 346 -11.17 -8.70 -7.42
CA THR A 346 -10.24 -9.35 -8.36
C THR A 346 -8.80 -9.28 -7.89
N PHE A 347 -8.10 -10.43 -7.91
CA PHE A 347 -6.67 -10.48 -7.65
C PHE A 347 -5.89 -9.83 -8.81
N PRO A 348 -4.95 -8.90 -8.54
CA PRO A 348 -4.30 -8.15 -9.60
C PRO A 348 -3.36 -9.04 -10.42
N HIS A 349 -3.35 -8.84 -11.74
CA HIS A 349 -2.32 -9.41 -12.61
C HIS A 349 -0.98 -8.71 -12.39
N VAL A 350 -1.01 -7.39 -12.15
CA VAL A 350 0.17 -6.58 -11.88
C VAL A 350 -0.08 -5.68 -10.67
N MET A 351 0.84 -5.69 -9.70
CA MET A 351 0.82 -4.76 -8.57
C MET A 351 2.03 -3.84 -8.64
N VAL A 352 1.76 -2.53 -8.76
CA VAL A 352 2.77 -1.48 -8.94
C VAL A 352 2.83 -0.61 -7.70
N VAL A 353 4.04 -0.40 -7.18
CA VAL A 353 4.29 0.42 -5.99
C VAL A 353 5.29 1.51 -6.32
N GLY A 354 4.85 2.77 -6.23
CA GLY A 354 5.68 3.94 -6.46
C GLY A 354 6.56 4.35 -5.28
N ASN A 355 7.41 5.36 -5.52
CA ASN A 355 8.26 6.04 -4.56
C ASN A 355 9.21 5.13 -3.76
N GLN A 356 9.60 4.00 -4.35
CA GLN A 356 10.49 3.03 -3.73
C GLN A 356 11.97 3.43 -3.87
N PRO A 357 12.88 2.90 -3.04
CA PRO A 357 14.30 3.26 -3.12
C PRO A 357 15.02 2.69 -4.34
N HIS A 358 14.62 1.48 -4.79
CA HIS A 358 15.27 0.78 -5.89
C HIS A 358 14.23 0.24 -6.88
N PRO A 359 14.56 0.16 -8.19
CA PRO A 359 13.76 -0.59 -9.15
C PRO A 359 13.85 -2.08 -8.84
N GLU A 360 12.71 -2.77 -8.83
CA GLU A 360 12.64 -4.22 -8.64
C GLU A 360 11.40 -4.75 -9.35
N SER A 361 11.46 -5.96 -9.90
CA SER A 361 10.27 -6.68 -10.36
C SER A 361 10.41 -8.18 -10.12
N ARG A 362 9.31 -8.84 -9.76
CA ARG A 362 9.30 -10.28 -9.47
C ARG A 362 7.90 -10.85 -9.67
N TRP A 363 7.84 -12.10 -10.11
CA TRP A 363 6.61 -12.88 -10.10
C TRP A 363 6.32 -13.42 -8.71
N PHE A 364 5.08 -13.24 -8.27
CA PHE A 364 4.47 -13.96 -7.16
C PHE A 364 3.48 -14.98 -7.69
N GLU A 365 3.42 -16.15 -7.06
CA GLU A 365 2.40 -17.18 -7.30
C GLU A 365 1.92 -17.68 -5.95
N ASN A 366 0.61 -17.70 -5.74
CA ASN A 366 0.04 -18.19 -4.50
C ASN A 366 -0.28 -19.70 -4.57
N VAL A 367 -0.71 -20.26 -3.45
CA VAL A 367 -1.06 -21.69 -3.31
C VAL A 367 -2.25 -22.12 -4.18
N CYS A 368 -3.05 -21.18 -4.67
CA CYS A 368 -4.19 -21.41 -5.56
C CYS A 368 -3.81 -21.30 -7.05
N GLY A 369 -2.55 -20.97 -7.37
CA GLY A 369 -2.03 -20.83 -8.72
C GLY A 369 -2.26 -19.46 -9.36
N GLU A 370 -2.81 -18.49 -8.61
CA GLU A 370 -2.98 -17.13 -9.11
C GLU A 370 -1.63 -16.40 -9.04
N ARG A 371 -1.33 -15.64 -10.08
CA ARG A 371 0.00 -15.04 -10.30
C ARG A 371 -0.09 -13.53 -10.32
N CYS A 372 0.90 -12.84 -9.76
CA CYS A 372 0.98 -11.38 -9.82
C CYS A 372 2.40 -10.96 -10.19
N LEU A 373 2.53 -10.08 -11.19
CA LEU A 373 3.79 -9.38 -11.45
C LEU A 373 3.90 -8.19 -10.50
N MET A 374 4.82 -8.27 -9.54
CA MET A 374 5.10 -7.19 -8.61
C MET A 374 6.14 -6.25 -9.22
N ILE A 375 5.87 -4.94 -9.20
CA ILE A 375 6.76 -3.91 -9.76
C ILE A 375 6.98 -2.81 -8.72
N SER A 376 8.24 -2.64 -8.32
CA SER A 376 8.74 -1.52 -7.52
C SER A 376 9.25 -0.42 -8.44
N VAL A 377 8.57 0.72 -8.45
CA VAL A 377 8.94 1.90 -9.23
C VAL A 377 9.73 2.85 -8.32
N PRO A 378 11.00 3.15 -8.66
CA PRO A 378 11.82 3.98 -7.82
C PRO A 378 11.39 5.46 -7.86
N ARG A 379 11.90 6.25 -6.92
CA ARG A 379 11.78 7.72 -6.97
C ARG A 379 12.60 8.27 -8.14
N PHE A 380 11.91 8.90 -9.07
CA PHE A 380 12.52 9.52 -10.25
C PHE A 380 13.52 10.62 -9.85
N SER A 381 13.18 11.42 -8.83
CA SER A 381 14.02 12.50 -8.32
C SER A 381 15.41 12.05 -7.89
N GLN A 382 15.58 10.77 -7.54
CA GLN A 382 16.84 10.19 -7.08
C GLN A 382 17.50 9.29 -8.13
N THR A 383 16.69 8.59 -8.94
CA THR A 383 17.19 7.51 -9.83
C THR A 383 17.14 7.86 -11.31
N GLN A 384 16.36 8.88 -11.71
CA GLN A 384 16.12 9.26 -13.11
C GLN A 384 15.71 8.06 -13.97
N LEU A 385 14.89 7.16 -13.42
CA LEU A 385 14.53 5.89 -14.04
C LEU A 385 13.04 5.84 -14.41
N LEU A 386 12.77 5.41 -15.65
CA LEU A 386 11.42 5.06 -16.12
C LEU A 386 11.27 3.54 -16.16
N VAL A 387 10.15 3.03 -15.64
CA VAL A 387 9.83 1.60 -15.69
C VAL A 387 8.83 1.36 -16.82
N LEU A 388 9.15 0.48 -17.75
CA LEU A 388 8.28 0.09 -18.86
C LEU A 388 7.80 -1.35 -18.68
N LEU A 389 6.53 -1.60 -18.93
CA LEU A 389 5.93 -2.93 -18.92
C LEU A 389 5.38 -3.24 -20.32
N ASP A 390 5.90 -4.30 -20.94
CA ASP A 390 5.32 -4.86 -22.16
C ASP A 390 4.06 -5.68 -21.82
N LEU A 391 2.92 -5.33 -22.42
CA LEU A 391 1.63 -5.94 -22.10
C LEU A 391 1.43 -7.34 -22.72
N ASP A 392 2.31 -7.77 -23.63
CA ASP A 392 2.22 -9.07 -24.28
C ASP A 392 3.17 -10.08 -23.65
N THR A 393 4.40 -9.67 -23.31
CA THR A 393 5.40 -10.56 -22.70
C THR A 393 5.41 -10.50 -21.18
N MET A 394 4.86 -9.43 -20.58
CA MET A 394 4.99 -9.10 -19.15
C MET A 394 6.45 -8.82 -18.73
N ASP A 395 7.34 -8.52 -19.69
CA ASP A 395 8.70 -8.11 -19.37
C ASP A 395 8.73 -6.67 -18.86
N VAL A 396 9.60 -6.44 -17.87
CA VAL A 396 9.82 -5.12 -17.27
C VAL A 396 11.18 -4.60 -17.71
N TYR A 397 11.19 -3.42 -18.33
CA TYR A 397 12.40 -2.73 -18.75
C TYR A 397 12.62 -1.47 -17.93
N TYR A 398 13.89 -1.18 -17.66
CA TYR A 398 14.30 -0.02 -16.88
C TYR A 398 15.09 0.93 -17.78
N GLU A 399 14.50 2.08 -18.10
CA GLU A 399 15.12 3.10 -18.94
C GLU A 399 15.70 4.21 -18.06
N HIS A 400 17.02 4.38 -18.12
CA HIS A 400 17.70 5.47 -17.42
C HIS A 400 17.75 6.71 -18.30
N PHE A 401 17.32 7.84 -17.75
CA PHE A 401 17.70 9.13 -18.29
C PHE A 401 19.08 9.46 -17.71
N SER A 402 20.14 9.29 -18.52
CA SER A 402 21.48 9.78 -18.18
C SER A 402 21.51 11.33 -18.18
N VAL A 403 22.66 12.00 -18.19
CA VAL A 403 22.83 13.38 -18.69
C VAL A 403 24.08 13.33 -19.56
N ALA A 404 24.01 13.79 -20.81
CA ALA A 404 25.19 13.95 -21.67
C ALA A 404 25.65 15.40 -21.63
#